data_AF-A0AA44TC12-F1
#
_entry.id   AF-A0AA44TC12-F1
#
_cell.length_a   1.000
_cell.length_b   1.000
_cell.length_c   1.000
_cell.angle_alpha   90.00
_cell.angle_beta   90.00
_cell.angle_gamma   90.00
#
_symmetry.space_group_name_H-M   'P 1'
#
loop_
_entity.id
_entity.type
_entity.pdbx_description
1 polymer ?
#
loop_
_entity_poly.entity_id
_entity_poly.type
_entity_poly.pdbx_seq_one_letter_code
_entity_poly.pdbx_strand_id
1 'polypeptide(L)'
;AHAHQVIRPALTQGTVVITDRYVDSSVAYQGVGRGLGAEGVLSLNEWATEGLHPHLTVLLDVDPAHGRRRRTAGDTAEDRLE
;
A
#
# COMPACT_ATOMS: atom_id res chain seq x y z
N ALA A 1 -14.43 -4.31 0.85
CA ALA A 1 -13.03 -3.91 0.62
C ALA A 1 -12.73 -2.68 1.48
N HIS A 2 -11.50 -2.57 2.02
CA HIS A 2 -11.11 -1.55 2.99
C HIS A 2 -11.40 -0.10 2.52
N ALA A 3 -11.16 0.21 1.25
CA ALA A 3 -11.45 1.52 0.66
C ALA A 3 -12.92 1.93 0.80
N HIS A 4 -13.86 1.05 0.44
CA HIS A 4 -15.30 1.35 0.50
C HIS A 4 -15.88 1.29 1.94
N GLN A 5 -15.37 0.38 2.77
CA GLN A 5 -15.95 0.12 4.10
C GLN A 5 -15.41 1.05 5.19
N VAL A 6 -14.21 1.62 5.01
CA VAL A 6 -13.52 2.41 6.04
C VAL A 6 -13.11 3.78 5.52
N ILE A 7 -12.31 3.81 4.44
CA ILE A 7 -11.70 5.05 3.96
C ILE A 7 -12.77 6.03 3.42
N ARG A 8 -13.62 5.58 2.49
CA ARG A 8 -14.63 6.44 1.86
C ARG A 8 -15.63 7.01 2.87
N PRO A 9 -16.19 6.24 3.83
CA PRO A 9 -17.04 6.79 4.89
C PRO A 9 -16.35 7.86 5.75
N ALA A 10 -15.10 7.62 6.16
CA ALA A 10 -14.35 8.58 6.97
C ALA A 10 -14.05 9.90 6.22
N LEU A 11 -13.71 9.79 4.93
CA LEU A 11 -13.51 10.96 4.07
C LEU A 11 -14.80 11.76 3.88
N THR A 12 -15.95 11.09 3.70
CA THR A 12 -17.27 11.76 3.63
C THR A 12 -17.60 12.53 4.91
N GLN A 13 -17.09 12.10 6.07
CA GLN A 13 -17.24 12.80 7.34
C GLN A 13 -16.23 13.96 7.52
N GLY A 14 -15.39 14.25 6.52
CA GLY A 14 -14.36 15.29 6.60
C GLY A 14 -13.16 14.91 7.47
N THR A 15 -12.97 13.62 7.76
CA THR A 15 -11.86 13.15 8.61
C THR A 15 -10.60 12.94 7.78
N VAL A 16 -9.44 13.25 8.37
CA VAL A 16 -8.14 12.89 7.80
C VAL A 16 -7.92 11.39 7.97
N VAL A 17 -7.71 10.67 6.86
CA VAL A 17 -7.38 9.24 6.88
C VAL A 17 -5.90 9.06 6.62
N ILE A 18 -5.22 8.38 7.54
CA ILE A 18 -3.85 7.88 7.35
C ILE A 18 -3.96 6.36 7.26
N THR A 19 -3.48 5.79 6.17
CA THR A 19 -3.47 4.34 5.96
C THR A 19 -2.05 3.88 5.69
N ASP A 20 -1.67 2.76 6.29
CA ASP A 20 -0.39 2.12 6.01
C ASP A 20 -0.54 1.30 4.73
N ARG A 21 0.14 1.75 3.67
CA ARG A 21 0.07 1.23 2.30
C ARG A 21 -1.27 1.47 1.60
N TYR A 22 -1.20 1.49 0.28
CA TYR A 22 -2.36 1.58 -0.62
C TYR A 22 -1.99 1.00 -1.99
N VAL A 23 -2.63 1.45 -3.07
CA VAL A 23 -2.43 0.96 -4.45
C VAL A 23 -0.96 0.90 -4.87
N ASP A 24 -0.14 1.88 -4.47
CA ASP A 24 1.29 1.91 -4.77
C ASP A 24 2.03 0.63 -4.32
N SER A 25 1.64 0.07 -3.16
CA SER A 25 2.22 -1.20 -2.68
C SER A 25 1.81 -2.37 -3.56
N SER A 26 0.56 -2.45 -4.02
CA SER A 26 0.14 -3.50 -4.94
C SER A 26 0.94 -3.44 -6.25
N VAL A 27 1.14 -2.25 -6.81
CA VAL A 27 1.93 -2.06 -8.03
C VAL A 27 3.39 -2.47 -7.81
N ALA A 28 4.01 -2.04 -6.71
CA ALA A 28 5.41 -2.37 -6.42
C ALA A 28 5.62 -3.88 -6.19
N TYR A 29 4.84 -4.49 -5.28
CA TYR A 29 5.05 -5.87 -4.89
C TYR A 29 4.47 -6.87 -5.88
N GLN A 30 3.25 -6.66 -6.35
CA GLN A 30 2.56 -7.61 -7.22
C GLN A 30 2.87 -7.34 -8.69
N GLY A 31 2.81 -6.07 -9.10
CA GLY A 31 3.07 -5.67 -10.48
C GLY A 31 4.52 -5.90 -10.88
N VAL A 32 5.46 -5.32 -10.13
CA VAL A 32 6.90 -5.45 -10.40
C VAL A 32 7.50 -6.67 -9.69
N GLY A 33 7.35 -6.74 -8.36
CA GLY A 33 8.00 -7.78 -7.55
C GLY A 33 7.62 -9.22 -7.91
N ARG A 34 6.35 -9.45 -8.32
CA ARG A 34 5.86 -10.77 -8.77
C ARG A 34 5.64 -10.86 -10.29
N GLY A 35 6.01 -9.82 -11.04
CA GLY A 35 5.94 -9.84 -12.50
C GLY A 35 4.53 -9.90 -13.09
N LEU A 36 3.49 -9.47 -12.38
CA LEU A 36 2.11 -9.43 -12.90
C LEU A 36 1.87 -8.23 -13.85
N GLY A 37 2.84 -7.33 -13.97
CA GLY A 37 2.74 -6.12 -14.79
C GLY A 37 2.20 -4.93 -13.99
N ALA A 38 2.97 -3.85 -13.96
CA ALA A 38 2.63 -2.65 -13.18
C ALA A 38 1.31 -2.00 -13.64
N GLU A 39 1.14 -1.86 -14.95
CA GLU A 39 -0.05 -1.22 -15.55
C GLU A 39 -1.33 -2.02 -15.26
N GLY A 40 -1.31 -3.35 -15.50
CA GLY A 40 -2.47 -4.19 -15.25
C GLY A 40 -2.89 -4.20 -13.77
N VAL A 41 -1.91 -4.23 -12.86
CA VAL A 41 -2.18 -4.15 -11.41
C VAL A 41 -2.72 -2.77 -11.02
N LEU A 42 -2.21 -1.68 -11.62
CA LEU A 42 -2.73 -0.35 -11.39
C LEU A 42 -4.19 -0.24 -11.85
N SER A 43 -4.49 -0.61 -13.10
CA SER A 43 -5.85 -0.53 -13.66
C SER A 43 -6.87 -1.35 -12.86
N LEU A 44 -6.49 -2.54 -12.39
CA LEU A 44 -7.36 -3.37 -11.53
C LEU A 44 -7.66 -2.67 -10.20
N ASN A 45 -6.65 -2.05 -9.59
CA ASN A 45 -6.82 -1.34 -8.32
C ASN A 45 -7.62 -0.04 -8.48
N GLU A 46 -7.41 0.71 -9.56
CA GLU A 46 -8.21 1.90 -9.87
C GLU A 46 -9.69 1.55 -10.02
N TRP A 47 -10.00 0.46 -10.73
CA TRP A 47 -11.36 -0.06 -10.83
C TRP A 47 -11.90 -0.47 -9.46
N ALA A 48 -11.14 -1.26 -8.69
CA ALA A 48 -11.58 -1.78 -7.39
C ALA A 48 -11.76 -0.69 -6.31
N THR A 49 -11.08 0.44 -6.45
CA THR A 49 -11.17 1.59 -5.53
C THR A 49 -12.07 2.70 -6.04
N GLU A 50 -12.68 2.52 -7.23
CA GLU A 50 -13.50 3.54 -7.91
C GLU A 50 -12.73 4.87 -8.05
N GLY A 51 -11.45 4.78 -8.42
CA GLY A 51 -10.57 5.95 -8.62
C GLY A 51 -10.30 6.76 -7.35
N LEU A 52 -10.43 6.16 -6.16
CA LEU A 52 -10.09 6.84 -4.91
C LEU A 52 -8.56 6.93 -4.77
N HIS A 53 -8.00 8.10 -5.05
CA HIS A 53 -6.56 8.35 -4.90
C HIS A 53 -6.23 9.08 -3.58
N PRO A 54 -5.10 8.76 -2.94
CA PRO A 54 -4.59 9.55 -1.83
C PRO A 54 -4.30 10.99 -2.27
N HIS A 55 -4.57 11.96 -1.39
CA HIS A 55 -4.14 13.34 -1.59
C HIS A 55 -2.61 13.50 -1.44
N LEU A 56 -1.99 12.61 -0.67
CA LEU A 56 -0.56 12.59 -0.40
C LEU A 56 -0.13 11.14 -0.13
N THR A 57 0.96 10.72 -0.76
CA THR A 57 1.67 9.48 -0.44
C THR A 57 3.05 9.83 0.12
N VAL A 58 3.38 9.30 1.30
CA VAL A 58 4.72 9.43 1.89
C VAL A 58 5.50 8.15 1.60
N LEU A 59 6.47 8.24 0.68
CA LEU A 59 7.37 7.13 0.38
C LEU A 59 8.58 7.19 1.33
N LEU A 60 8.69 6.18 2.19
CA LEU A 60 9.87 5.99 3.02
C LEU A 60 10.92 5.20 2.24
N ASP A 61 11.76 5.90 1.50
CA ASP A 61 12.85 5.29 0.74
C ASP A 61 13.97 4.82 1.67
N VAL A 62 14.38 3.56 1.50
CA VAL A 62 15.40 2.92 2.31
C VAL A 62 16.13 1.87 1.50
N ASP A 63 17.43 1.81 1.69
CA ASP A 63 18.24 0.71 1.18
C ASP A 63 17.68 -0.65 1.69
N PRO A 64 17.46 -1.65 0.81
CA PRO A 64 16.83 -2.91 1.19
C PRO A 64 17.55 -3.65 2.32
N ALA A 65 18.88 -3.58 2.40
CA ALA A 65 19.64 -4.25 3.45
C ALA A 65 19.40 -3.57 4.81
N HIS A 66 19.34 -2.24 4.84
CA HIS A 66 18.96 -1.48 6.04
C HIS A 66 17.53 -1.76 6.47
N GLY A 67 16.59 -1.81 5.51
CA GLY A 67 15.20 -2.17 5.76
C GLY A 67 15.06 -3.57 6.38
N ARG A 68 15.75 -4.57 5.81
CA ARG A 68 15.78 -5.94 6.33
C ARG A 68 16.31 -6.00 7.74
N ARG A 69 17.46 -5.35 8.01
CA ARG A 69 18.08 -5.32 9.35
C ARG A 69 17.12 -4.74 10.40
N ARG A 70 16.38 -3.68 10.08
CA ARG A 70 15.39 -3.10 11.01
C ARG A 70 14.23 -4.06 11.29
N ARG A 71 13.73 -4.77 10.28
CA ARG A 71 12.65 -5.76 10.45
C ARG A 71 13.08 -6.94 11.32
N THR A 72 14.34 -7.38 11.22
CA THR A 72 14.85 -8.56 11.95
C THR A 72 15.47 -8.24 13.31
N ALA A 73 15.57 -6.97 13.69
CA ALA A 73 16.22 -6.53 14.93
C ALA A 73 15.25 -6.44 16.15
N GLY A 74 13.97 -6.77 15.98
CA GLY A 74 12.99 -6.83 17.07
C GLY A 74 12.44 -8.25 17.29
N ASP A 75 11.83 -8.50 18.46
CA ASP A 75 11.13 -9.74 18.82
C ASP A 75 9.78 -9.94 18.08
N THR A 76 9.46 -9.05 17.15
CA THR A 76 8.23 -9.12 16.36
C THR A 76 8.46 -10.15 15.25
N ALA A 77 7.74 -11.28 15.33
CA ALA A 77 7.75 -12.32 14.30
C ALA A 77 7.67 -11.68 12.91
N GLU A 78 8.41 -12.23 11.95
CA GLU A 78 8.40 -11.76 10.55
C GLU A 78 6.97 -11.62 10.05
N ASP A 79 6.44 -10.39 10.06
CA ASP A 79 5.17 -10.14 9.41
C ASP A 79 5.38 -10.36 7.91
N ARG A 80 4.39 -11.03 7.34
CA ARG A 80 4.53 -12.06 6.31
C ARG A 80 5.35 -11.61 5.11
N LEU A 81 6.01 -12.58 4.46
CA LEU A 81 6.70 -12.45 3.19
C LEU A 81 5.80 -11.84 2.10
N GLU A 82 5.83 -10.53 1.99
CA GLU A 82 5.55 -9.77 0.78
C GLU A 82 6.70 -8.80 0.48
#